data_AF-A0A5M3MFR8-F1
#
_entry.id   AF-A0A5M3MFR8-F1
#
_cell.length_a   1.000
_cell.length_b   1.000
_cell.length_c   1.000
_cell.angle_alpha   90.00
_cell.angle_beta   90.00
_cell.angle_gamma   90.00
#
_symmetry.space_group_name_H-M   'P 1'
#
loop_
_entity.id
_entity.type
_entity.pdbx_description
1 polymer ?
#
loop_
_entity_poly.entity_id
_entity_poly.type
_entity_poly.pdbx_seq_one_letter_code
_entity_poly.pdbx_strand_id
1 'polypeptide(L)'
;MIEHVGAHILCDDGLDHTAELCGFCMQPITKSGCVFYLRPTKGSGSSFQVDVTRSSCPNPVYFSYHSAASSSESAPCTNVPVACPICSPTNKLAVKNPAVWKYSMAAHLRIHHASSQLLPHLIAKYTTPQDEVNNVEKYIWQRRFHKSRKSRKIYQAPTLAVSDAHRTSRLAIESNEDESRSEALQELEAQEEESLPADDIDGDDGMFESRPSDAENGADNVLEESLDAPAFVENDVVTRAGRKSRKRDLNTMLRACDCDKVVTQKEIKDGVAIRCKYDRCETGWFHLTCMYLDHVEADWRCTSHVRPFKKAKRGGRR
;
A
#
# COMPACT_ATOMS: atom_id res chain seq x y z
N MET A 1 -9.16 -2.45 -10.06
CA MET A 1 -8.58 -1.12 -10.38
C MET A 1 -7.29 -0.89 -9.62
N ILE A 2 -7.31 -0.83 -8.29
CA ILE A 2 -6.11 -0.57 -7.46
C ILE A 2 -4.95 -1.52 -7.80
N GLU A 3 -5.24 -2.82 -7.82
CA GLU A 3 -4.27 -3.87 -8.20
C GLU A 3 -3.68 -3.66 -9.59
N HIS A 4 -4.51 -3.24 -10.54
CA HIS A 4 -4.09 -2.99 -11.92
C HIS A 4 -3.17 -1.77 -12.01
N VAL A 5 -3.49 -0.69 -11.30
CA VAL A 5 -2.62 0.48 -11.17
C VAL A 5 -1.29 0.12 -10.50
N GLY A 6 -1.33 -0.66 -9.42
CA GLY A 6 -0.13 -1.15 -8.74
C GLY A 6 0.77 -1.99 -9.64
N ALA A 7 0.18 -2.91 -10.42
CA ALA A 7 0.93 -3.73 -11.36
C ALA A 7 1.60 -2.91 -12.45
N HIS A 8 0.94 -1.89 -13.00
CA HIS A 8 1.61 -0.99 -13.96
C HIS A 8 2.75 -0.21 -13.31
N ILE A 9 2.54 0.37 -12.11
CA ILE A 9 3.59 1.16 -11.44
C ILE A 9 4.84 0.31 -11.11
N LEU A 10 4.68 -0.99 -10.77
CA LEU A 10 5.79 -1.85 -10.36
C LEU A 10 6.42 -2.69 -11.48
N CYS A 11 5.63 -3.13 -12.47
CA CYS A 11 6.03 -4.20 -13.38
C CYS A 11 6.06 -3.78 -14.86
N ASP A 12 5.66 -2.55 -15.18
CA ASP A 12 5.67 -2.07 -16.56
C ASP A 12 7.03 -1.46 -16.91
N ASP A 13 7.81 -2.19 -17.72
CA ASP A 13 9.15 -1.77 -18.15
C ASP A 13 9.14 -0.52 -19.04
N GLY A 14 7.98 -0.16 -19.61
CA GLY A 14 7.82 1.04 -20.42
C GLY A 14 7.70 2.33 -19.61
N LEU A 15 7.59 2.23 -18.28
CA LEU A 15 7.45 3.37 -17.38
C LEU A 15 8.78 3.73 -16.72
N ASP A 16 8.98 5.02 -16.47
CA ASP A 16 10.09 5.50 -15.64
C ASP A 16 9.69 5.41 -14.16
N HIS A 17 10.20 4.39 -13.47
CA HIS A 17 9.87 4.13 -12.05
C HIS A 17 10.55 5.13 -11.10
N THR A 18 11.47 5.95 -11.60
CA THR A 18 12.09 7.03 -10.82
C THR A 18 11.21 8.28 -10.79
N ALA A 19 10.29 8.41 -11.75
CA ALA A 19 9.35 9.51 -11.84
C ALA A 19 8.11 9.28 -10.95
N GLU A 20 7.53 10.38 -10.46
CA GLU A 20 6.20 10.31 -9.85
C GLU A 20 5.13 10.19 -10.94
N LEU A 21 4.43 9.05 -10.97
CA LEU A 21 3.42 8.72 -11.97
C LEU A 21 2.00 8.97 -11.45
N CYS A 22 1.13 9.49 -12.32
CA CYS A 22 -0.29 9.57 -12.04
C CYS A 22 -0.93 8.19 -12.18
N GLY A 23 -1.40 7.58 -11.09
CA GLY A 23 -2.02 6.25 -11.17
C GLY A 23 -3.40 6.16 -11.85
N PHE A 24 -3.84 7.20 -12.55
CA PHE A 24 -5.02 7.15 -13.42
C PHE A 24 -4.66 7.07 -14.91
N CYS A 25 -3.73 7.92 -15.36
CA CYS A 25 -3.31 7.99 -16.76
C CYS A 25 -1.90 7.46 -17.02
N MET A 26 -1.20 7.02 -15.97
CA MET A 26 0.20 6.53 -15.99
C MET A 26 1.21 7.51 -16.58
N GLN A 27 0.87 8.79 -16.69
CA GLN A 27 1.79 9.83 -17.14
C GLN A 27 2.58 10.39 -15.95
N PRO A 28 3.85 10.77 -16.15
CA PRO A 28 4.59 11.53 -15.14
C PRO A 28 3.83 12.79 -14.73
N ILE A 29 3.76 13.05 -13.43
CA ILE A 29 3.02 14.21 -12.89
C ILE A 29 3.64 15.53 -13.38
N THR A 30 4.95 15.58 -13.55
CA THR A 30 5.68 16.74 -14.10
C THR A 30 5.25 17.09 -15.52
N LYS A 31 4.84 16.10 -16.33
CA LYS A 31 4.38 16.30 -17.70
C LYS A 31 2.88 16.57 -17.78
N SER A 32 2.10 15.85 -16.97
CA SER A 32 0.64 15.85 -17.06
C SER A 32 -0.04 16.89 -16.18
N GLY A 33 0.64 17.41 -15.15
CA GLY A 33 0.03 18.28 -14.14
C GLY A 33 -1.09 17.60 -13.34
N CYS A 34 -1.14 16.27 -13.35
CA CYS A 34 -2.17 15.51 -12.66
C CYS A 34 -2.00 15.62 -11.15
N VAL A 35 -3.05 16.08 -10.47
CA VAL A 35 -3.15 16.08 -9.02
C VAL A 35 -4.50 15.50 -8.67
N PHE A 36 -4.56 14.66 -7.64
CA PHE A 36 -5.84 14.15 -7.17
C PHE A 36 -5.95 14.19 -5.66
N TYR A 37 -7.17 14.32 -5.19
CA TYR A 37 -7.48 14.53 -3.78
C TYR A 37 -8.39 13.41 -3.28
N LEU A 38 -8.31 13.14 -1.98
CA LEU A 38 -9.18 12.20 -1.31
C LEU A 38 -10.21 12.96 -0.47
N ARG A 39 -11.42 12.43 -0.42
CA ARG A 39 -12.46 12.84 0.51
C ARG A 39 -12.90 11.65 1.35
N PRO A 40 -13.15 11.84 2.65
CA PRO A 40 -13.78 10.81 3.46
C PRO A 40 -15.21 10.58 2.98
N THR A 41 -15.64 9.33 2.94
CA THR A 41 -17.04 8.98 2.68
C THR A 41 -17.88 9.18 3.95
N LYS A 42 -19.19 9.37 3.80
CA LYS A 42 -20.11 9.48 4.94
C LYS A 42 -20.42 8.07 5.46
N GLY A 43 -20.07 7.76 6.71
CA GLY A 43 -20.39 6.47 7.34
C GLY A 43 -19.54 6.17 8.60
N SER A 44 -19.94 5.16 9.38
CA SER A 44 -19.23 4.72 10.59
C SER A 44 -17.90 4.02 10.32
N GLY A 45 -17.66 3.55 9.09
CA GLY A 45 -16.37 3.10 8.61
C GLY A 45 -15.82 4.14 7.63
N SER A 46 -14.82 4.93 8.06
CA SER A 46 -14.24 6.01 7.25
C SER A 46 -13.46 5.43 6.05
N SER A 47 -14.17 5.10 4.97
CA SER A 47 -13.52 4.81 3.68
C SER A 47 -13.14 6.12 2.98
N PHE A 48 -12.17 6.03 2.09
CA PHE A 48 -11.75 7.16 1.28
C PHE A 48 -12.22 6.99 -0.15
N GLN A 49 -12.45 8.13 -0.79
CA GLN A 49 -12.86 8.20 -2.18
C GLN A 49 -12.14 9.35 -2.88
N VAL A 50 -11.89 9.18 -4.16
CA VAL A 50 -11.33 10.24 -5.02
C VAL A 50 -12.31 11.41 -5.12
N ASP A 51 -11.85 12.61 -4.79
CA ASP A 51 -12.56 13.86 -4.96
C ASP A 51 -12.38 14.36 -6.40
N VAL A 52 -13.20 13.82 -7.31
CA VAL A 52 -13.12 14.11 -8.75
C VAL A 52 -13.28 15.60 -9.04
N THR A 53 -14.07 16.32 -8.24
CA THR A 53 -14.31 17.76 -8.42
C THR A 53 -13.05 18.59 -8.20
N ARG A 54 -12.13 18.11 -7.36
CA ARG A 54 -10.88 18.80 -7.04
C ARG A 54 -9.67 18.23 -7.76
N SER A 55 -9.79 17.04 -8.32
CA SER A 55 -8.72 16.34 -9.02
C SER A 55 -8.62 16.82 -10.48
N SER A 56 -7.41 16.88 -11.04
CA SER A 56 -7.12 17.44 -12.36
C SER A 56 -6.69 16.41 -13.41
N CYS A 57 -6.88 15.10 -13.17
CA CYS A 57 -6.53 14.09 -14.17
C CYS A 57 -7.52 14.09 -15.34
N PRO A 58 -7.07 14.02 -16.61
CA PRO A 58 -7.95 13.92 -17.78
C PRO A 58 -8.73 12.60 -17.85
N ASN A 59 -8.28 11.56 -17.15
CA ASN A 59 -8.94 10.25 -17.08
C ASN A 59 -9.25 9.86 -15.63
N PRO A 60 -10.05 10.65 -14.89
CA PRO A 60 -10.30 10.37 -13.49
C PRO A 60 -11.19 9.13 -13.37
N VAL A 61 -10.82 8.20 -12.48
CA VAL A 61 -11.68 7.06 -12.20
C VAL A 61 -12.23 7.10 -10.80
N TYR A 62 -13.54 6.85 -10.71
CA TYR A 62 -14.24 6.79 -9.45
C TYR A 62 -14.05 5.41 -8.81
N PHE A 63 -13.43 5.40 -7.63
CA PHE A 63 -13.42 4.23 -6.76
C PHE A 63 -13.45 4.66 -5.30
N SER A 64 -13.98 3.79 -4.45
CA SER A 64 -13.87 3.87 -3.00
C SER A 64 -13.00 2.72 -2.53
N TYR A 65 -12.16 2.95 -1.53
CA TYR A 65 -11.35 1.91 -0.94
C TYR A 65 -11.43 1.98 0.57
N HIS A 66 -11.46 0.80 1.18
CA HIS A 66 -11.12 0.64 2.58
C HIS A 66 -9.59 0.66 2.70
N SER A 67 -9.04 1.03 3.86
CA SER A 67 -7.59 1.01 4.06
C SER A 67 -7.09 -0.42 3.93
N ALA A 68 -6.66 -0.82 2.72
CA ALA A 68 -6.02 -2.09 2.43
C ALA A 68 -4.57 -1.99 2.95
N ALA A 69 -4.43 -2.11 4.28
CA ALA A 69 -3.16 -1.90 4.95
C ALA A 69 -2.22 -3.12 4.85
N SER A 70 -2.75 -4.29 4.48
CA SER A 70 -2.02 -5.57 4.54
C SER A 70 -2.13 -6.31 3.21
N SER A 71 -0.99 -6.74 2.67
CA SER A 71 -0.95 -7.70 1.56
C SER A 71 -1.33 -9.08 2.07
N SER A 72 -2.07 -9.82 1.26
CA SER A 72 -2.33 -11.26 1.46
C SER A 72 -2.20 -11.97 0.12
N GLU A 73 -2.14 -13.31 0.12
CA GLU A 73 -2.16 -14.07 -1.13
C GLU A 73 -3.42 -13.78 -1.99
N SER A 74 -4.54 -13.49 -1.33
CA SER A 74 -5.81 -13.12 -1.97
C SER A 74 -5.89 -11.65 -2.38
N ALA A 75 -5.03 -10.79 -1.85
CA ALA A 75 -4.96 -9.36 -2.13
C ALA A 75 -3.47 -8.94 -2.14
N PRO A 76 -2.71 -9.28 -3.19
CA PRO A 76 -1.25 -9.16 -3.21
C PRO A 76 -0.75 -7.72 -3.35
N CYS A 77 -1.64 -6.72 -3.41
CA CYS A 77 -1.31 -5.34 -3.70
C CYS A 77 -1.78 -4.39 -2.58
N THR A 78 -0.84 -3.68 -1.95
CA THR A 78 -1.14 -2.64 -0.96
C THR A 78 -1.17 -1.22 -1.56
N ASN A 79 -1.22 -1.10 -2.90
CA ASN A 79 -1.12 0.17 -3.59
C ASN A 79 -2.36 1.05 -3.45
N VAL A 80 -2.53 1.71 -2.31
CA VAL A 80 -3.63 2.65 -2.11
C VAL A 80 -3.13 4.09 -2.22
N PRO A 81 -3.98 5.03 -2.69
CA PRO A 81 -3.69 6.44 -2.52
C PRO A 81 -3.57 6.81 -1.04
N VAL A 82 -2.54 7.56 -0.71
CA VAL A 82 -2.27 8.04 0.64
C VAL A 82 -1.88 9.51 0.59
N ALA A 83 -2.22 10.26 1.63
CA ALA A 83 -1.73 11.63 1.76
C ALA A 83 -0.23 11.59 2.09
N CYS A 84 0.57 12.41 1.40
CA CYS A 84 1.97 12.58 1.77
C CYS A 84 2.07 13.28 3.14
N PRO A 85 2.86 12.74 4.09
CA PRO A 85 2.95 13.30 5.44
C PRO A 85 3.64 14.68 5.48
N ILE A 86 4.52 14.99 4.51
CA ILE A 86 5.22 16.29 4.44
C ILE A 86 4.42 17.32 3.64
N CYS A 87 3.77 16.90 2.53
CA CYS A 87 2.88 17.78 1.77
C CYS A 87 1.68 18.29 2.59
N SER A 88 1.42 17.70 3.75
CA SER A 88 0.39 18.16 4.66
C SER A 88 0.83 19.48 5.29
N PRO A 89 0.22 20.64 4.95
CA PRO A 89 0.45 21.82 5.75
C PRO A 89 0.06 21.46 7.19
N THR A 90 0.81 21.94 8.16
CA THR A 90 0.60 21.82 9.62
C THR A 90 -0.81 22.20 10.12
N ASN A 91 -1.72 22.55 9.21
CA ASN A 91 -3.10 22.89 9.47
C ASN A 91 -4.04 21.69 9.19
N LYS A 92 -4.67 21.19 10.26
CA LYS A 92 -5.59 20.03 10.33
C LYS A 92 -6.84 20.09 9.44
N LEU A 93 -6.95 21.04 8.52
CA LEU A 93 -7.83 20.93 7.36
C LEU A 93 -7.19 19.97 6.33
N ALA A 94 -7.13 18.68 6.71
CA ALA A 94 -6.67 17.53 5.94
C ALA A 94 -7.39 17.32 4.58
N VAL A 95 -8.28 18.24 4.20
CA VAL A 95 -9.02 18.25 2.95
C VAL A 95 -8.12 18.71 1.79
N LYS A 96 -6.98 19.36 2.02
CA LYS A 96 -6.17 19.98 0.94
C LYS A 96 -4.94 19.21 0.45
N ASN A 97 -4.71 17.98 0.91
CA ASN A 97 -3.47 17.29 0.56
C ASN A 97 -3.62 16.51 -0.75
N PRO A 98 -2.69 16.68 -1.71
CA PRO A 98 -2.65 15.80 -2.85
C PRO A 98 -2.39 14.37 -2.36
N ALA A 99 -3.13 13.42 -2.92
CA ALA A 99 -2.91 12.02 -2.67
C ALA A 99 -1.88 11.48 -3.67
N VAL A 100 -1.02 10.60 -3.17
CA VAL A 100 0.03 9.94 -3.94
C VAL A 100 -0.20 8.44 -3.80
N TRP A 101 -0.03 7.68 -4.87
CA TRP A 101 -0.11 6.23 -4.81
C TRP A 101 1.04 5.69 -3.96
N LYS A 102 0.77 4.73 -3.07
CA LYS A 102 1.77 4.19 -2.12
C LYS A 102 3.08 3.82 -2.83
N TYR A 103 3.01 3.11 -3.95
CA TYR A 103 4.20 2.68 -4.69
C TYR A 103 4.96 3.84 -5.35
N SER A 104 4.30 4.96 -5.66
CA SER A 104 4.93 6.18 -6.20
C SER A 104 5.41 7.14 -5.11
N MET A 105 5.13 6.87 -3.83
CA MET A 105 5.47 7.76 -2.73
C MET A 105 6.98 7.97 -2.57
N ALA A 106 7.79 6.93 -2.80
CA ALA A 106 9.24 7.07 -2.72
C ALA A 106 9.79 8.05 -3.77
N ALA A 107 9.28 8.01 -5.01
CA ALA A 107 9.61 8.97 -6.07
C ALA A 107 9.15 10.38 -5.70
N HIS A 108 7.90 10.52 -5.25
CA HIS A 108 7.33 11.79 -4.77
C HIS A 108 8.21 12.44 -3.69
N LEU A 109 8.62 11.67 -2.67
CA LEU A 109 9.46 12.16 -1.58
C LEU A 109 10.83 12.63 -2.07
N ARG A 110 11.46 11.92 -3.01
CA ARG A 110 12.76 12.34 -3.58
C ARG A 110 12.65 13.63 -4.39
N ILE A 111 11.56 13.80 -5.14
CA ILE A 111 11.36 14.95 -6.03
C ILE A 111 10.95 16.19 -5.23
N HIS A 112 9.95 16.06 -4.36
CA HIS A 112 9.31 17.21 -3.70
C HIS A 112 9.88 17.50 -2.30
N HIS A 113 10.58 16.53 -1.70
CA HIS A 113 11.04 16.61 -0.31
C HIS A 113 12.51 16.19 -0.13
N ALA A 114 13.34 16.42 -1.16
CA ALA A 114 14.78 16.13 -1.14
C ALA A 114 15.53 16.72 0.07
N SER A 115 15.09 17.89 0.55
CA SER A 115 15.71 18.61 1.66
C SER A 115 15.13 18.27 3.04
N SER A 116 14.10 17.41 3.12
CA SER A 116 13.49 17.06 4.41
C SER A 116 14.40 16.12 5.19
N GLN A 117 14.60 16.41 6.48
CA GLN A 117 15.32 15.51 7.39
C GLN A 117 14.58 14.19 7.62
N LEU A 118 13.26 14.15 7.38
CA LEU A 118 12.45 12.94 7.49
C LEU A 118 12.60 12.00 6.28
N LEU A 119 13.25 12.45 5.20
CA LEU A 119 13.31 11.74 3.94
C LEU A 119 13.81 10.28 4.08
N PRO A 120 14.94 9.98 4.76
CA PRO A 120 15.42 8.59 4.84
C PRO A 120 14.43 7.65 5.52
N HIS A 121 13.79 8.12 6.60
CA HIS A 121 12.79 7.33 7.34
C HIS A 121 11.52 7.11 6.53
N LEU A 122 11.05 8.12 5.81
CA LEU A 122 9.86 8.00 4.97
C LEU A 122 10.11 7.14 3.74
N ILE A 123 11.27 7.26 3.10
CA ILE A 123 11.66 6.36 2.01
C ILE A 123 11.63 4.91 2.51
N ALA A 124 12.30 4.60 3.62
CA ALA A 124 12.29 3.24 4.18
C ALA A 124 10.86 2.73 4.48
N LYS A 125 9.97 3.59 4.97
CA LYS A 125 8.56 3.26 5.26
C LYS A 125 7.74 2.97 4.00
N TYR A 126 8.01 3.67 2.90
CA TYR A 126 7.24 3.59 1.66
C TYR A 126 7.91 2.76 0.56
N THR A 127 9.14 2.28 0.77
CA THR A 127 9.78 1.29 -0.09
C THR A 127 8.92 0.02 -0.11
N THR A 128 8.48 -0.39 -1.29
CA THR A 128 7.74 -1.63 -1.48
C THR A 128 8.67 -2.83 -1.22
N PRO A 129 8.30 -3.76 -0.34
CA PRO A 129 9.05 -5.00 -0.14
C PRO A 129 9.14 -5.84 -1.42
N GLN A 130 10.27 -6.52 -1.63
CA GLN A 130 10.50 -7.30 -2.87
C GLN A 130 9.53 -8.48 -3.01
N ASP A 131 9.12 -9.10 -1.92
CA ASP A 131 8.09 -10.15 -1.91
C ASP A 131 6.73 -9.64 -2.40
N GLU A 132 6.36 -8.40 -2.05
CA GLU A 132 5.16 -7.76 -2.57
C GLU A 132 5.27 -7.50 -4.07
N VAL A 133 6.42 -7.03 -4.56
CA VAL A 133 6.69 -6.85 -6.00
C VAL A 133 6.53 -8.19 -6.74
N ASN A 134 7.19 -9.25 -6.25
CA ASN A 134 7.13 -10.59 -6.85
C ASN A 134 5.68 -11.15 -6.84
N ASN A 135 4.92 -10.88 -5.78
CA ASN A 135 3.52 -11.30 -5.70
C ASN A 135 2.62 -10.55 -6.69
N VAL A 136 2.78 -9.23 -6.80
CA VAL A 136 2.05 -8.43 -7.80
C VAL A 136 2.39 -8.90 -9.20
N GLU A 137 3.66 -9.18 -9.47
CA GLU A 137 4.12 -9.68 -10.76
C GLU A 137 3.46 -11.04 -11.10
N LYS A 138 3.61 -12.02 -10.21
CA LYS A 138 3.13 -13.39 -10.42
C LYS A 138 1.60 -13.48 -10.50
N TYR A 139 0.89 -12.82 -9.59
CA TYR A 139 -0.56 -13.01 -9.44
C TYR A 139 -1.41 -12.01 -10.22
N ILE A 140 -0.87 -10.81 -10.53
CA ILE A 140 -1.62 -9.77 -11.26
C ILE A 140 -1.01 -9.54 -12.64
N TRP A 141 0.29 -9.23 -12.72
CA TRP A 141 0.92 -8.80 -13.97
C TRP A 141 0.95 -9.91 -15.03
N GLN A 142 1.46 -11.10 -14.70
CA GLN A 142 1.53 -12.22 -15.64
C GLN A 142 0.14 -12.66 -16.11
N ARG A 143 -0.88 -12.53 -15.25
CA ARG A 143 -2.27 -12.89 -15.57
C ARG A 143 -3.01 -11.88 -16.45
N ARG A 144 -2.42 -10.71 -16.73
CA ARG A 144 -3.12 -9.62 -17.46
C ARG A 144 -3.58 -10.00 -18.87
N PHE A 145 -2.86 -10.90 -19.53
CA PHE A 145 -3.21 -11.39 -20.87
C PHE A 145 -4.02 -12.68 -20.86
N HIS A 146 -4.15 -13.34 -19.71
CA HIS A 146 -4.99 -14.50 -19.56
C HIS A 146 -6.45 -14.05 -19.53
N LYS A 147 -7.09 -14.08 -20.69
CA LYS A 147 -8.55 -13.98 -20.77
C LYS A 147 -9.10 -15.16 -19.98
N SER A 148 -9.56 -14.92 -18.75
CA SER A 148 -10.39 -15.89 -18.05
C SER A 148 -11.49 -16.26 -19.02
N ARG A 149 -11.52 -17.53 -19.45
CA ARG A 149 -12.69 -18.07 -20.13
C ARG A 149 -13.80 -17.88 -19.13
N LYS A 150 -14.57 -16.79 -19.27
CA LYS A 150 -15.77 -16.56 -18.48
C LYS A 150 -16.50 -17.88 -18.60
N SER A 151 -16.64 -18.59 -17.47
CA SER A 151 -17.54 -19.72 -17.42
C SER A 151 -18.82 -19.19 -18.00
N ARG A 152 -19.15 -19.61 -19.24
CA ARG A 152 -20.40 -19.22 -19.85
C ARG A 152 -21.38 -19.73 -18.82
N LYS A 153 -22.07 -18.83 -18.11
CA LYS A 153 -23.18 -19.22 -17.25
C LYS A 153 -23.93 -20.21 -18.11
N ILE A 154 -23.94 -21.49 -17.71
CA ILE A 154 -24.67 -22.51 -18.43
C ILE A 154 -26.06 -21.91 -18.49
N TYR A 155 -26.45 -21.48 -19.68
CA TYR A 155 -27.72 -20.87 -19.89
C TYR A 155 -28.69 -22.01 -19.61
N GLN A 156 -29.23 -22.03 -18.40
CA GLN A 156 -30.38 -22.86 -18.12
C GLN A 156 -31.49 -22.20 -18.89
N ALA A 157 -31.73 -22.74 -20.10
CA ALA A 157 -32.88 -22.36 -20.89
C ALA A 157 -34.09 -22.42 -19.95
N PRO A 158 -34.86 -21.32 -19.82
CA PRO A 158 -36.06 -21.34 -19.02
C PRO A 158 -36.88 -22.55 -19.46
N THR A 159 -37.09 -23.49 -18.55
CA THR A 159 -38.02 -24.60 -18.79
C THR A 159 -39.38 -23.96 -18.94
N LEU A 160 -39.79 -23.72 -20.18
CA LEU A 160 -41.13 -23.27 -20.48
C LEU A 160 -42.07 -24.37 -19.98
N ALA A 161 -42.75 -24.09 -18.87
CA ALA A 161 -43.83 -24.93 -18.40
C ALA A 161 -44.95 -24.84 -19.45
N VAL A 162 -44.95 -25.76 -20.40
CA VAL A 162 -46.04 -25.90 -21.36
C VAL A 162 -47.27 -26.32 -20.56
N SER A 163 -48.22 -25.41 -20.37
CA SER A 163 -49.49 -25.73 -19.73
C SER A 163 -50.20 -26.84 -20.49
N ASP A 164 -50.87 -27.76 -19.80
CA ASP A 164 -51.62 -28.88 -20.41
C ASP A 164 -52.62 -28.42 -21.49
N ALA A 165 -53.08 -27.17 -21.44
CA ALA A 165 -53.94 -26.54 -22.45
C ALA A 165 -53.31 -26.44 -23.85
N HIS A 166 -51.99 -26.58 -23.99
CA HIS A 166 -51.26 -26.57 -25.26
C HIS A 166 -50.67 -27.94 -25.63
N ARG A 167 -51.07 -29.00 -24.92
CA ARG A 167 -50.71 -30.37 -25.28
C ARG A 167 -51.64 -30.81 -26.42
N THR A 168 -51.34 -30.39 -27.64
CA THR A 168 -52.04 -30.88 -28.84
C THR A 168 -51.85 -32.39 -28.94
N SER A 169 -52.89 -33.11 -28.54
CA SER A 169 -53.37 -34.32 -29.20
C SER A 169 -52.30 -35.39 -29.46
N ARG A 170 -52.08 -36.24 -28.46
CA ARG A 170 -51.46 -37.57 -28.60
C ARG A 170 -52.44 -38.57 -29.27
N LEU A 171 -53.13 -38.16 -30.34
CA LEU A 171 -54.16 -38.95 -31.04
C LEU A 171 -53.89 -39.10 -32.55
N ALA A 172 -52.63 -39.01 -32.98
CA ALA A 172 -52.27 -39.47 -34.32
C ALA A 172 -50.82 -39.94 -34.30
N ILE A 173 -50.64 -41.25 -34.14
CA ILE A 173 -49.65 -42.14 -34.77
C ILE A 173 -49.81 -43.47 -33.99
N GLU A 174 -50.93 -44.13 -34.24
CA GLU A 174 -51.06 -45.59 -34.12
C GLU A 174 -51.29 -46.09 -35.54
N SER A 175 -50.22 -46.19 -36.31
CA SER A 175 -50.15 -47.05 -37.50
C SER A 175 -48.73 -46.99 -38.04
N ASN A 176 -47.90 -47.92 -37.59
CA ASN A 176 -47.10 -48.78 -38.46
C ASN A 176 -46.22 -49.65 -37.56
N GLU A 177 -46.77 -50.82 -37.28
CA GLU A 177 -45.98 -52.03 -37.15
C GLU A 177 -45.13 -52.14 -38.43
N ASP A 178 -43.81 -52.14 -38.29
CA ASP A 178 -43.01 -53.05 -39.11
C ASP A 178 -41.63 -53.26 -38.51
N GLU A 179 -41.29 -54.55 -38.49
CA GLU A 179 -40.07 -55.17 -37.99
C GLU A 179 -38.81 -54.72 -38.74
N SER A 180 -37.67 -55.12 -38.18
CA SER A 180 -36.33 -55.24 -38.79
C SER A 180 -35.38 -54.06 -38.49
N ARG A 181 -34.09 -54.25 -38.20
CA ARG A 181 -33.25 -55.44 -38.00
C ARG A 181 -31.84 -54.90 -37.66
N SER A 182 -31.14 -55.62 -36.79
CA SER A 182 -29.67 -55.72 -36.62
C SER A 182 -28.85 -54.45 -36.33
N GLU A 183 -28.16 -54.42 -35.19
CA GLU A 183 -26.68 -54.60 -35.07
C GLU A 183 -25.89 -53.31 -35.35
N ALA A 184 -25.28 -52.72 -34.31
CA ALA A 184 -23.90 -52.98 -33.88
C ALA A 184 -22.86 -52.23 -34.73
N LEU A 185 -22.08 -51.37 -34.06
CA LEU A 185 -20.67 -50.99 -34.26
C LEU A 185 -20.49 -49.59 -33.62
N GLN A 186 -19.82 -49.47 -32.48
CA GLN A 186 -18.36 -49.30 -32.32
C GLN A 186 -17.87 -48.01 -33.00
N GLU A 187 -17.51 -46.99 -32.21
CA GLU A 187 -16.15 -46.81 -31.65
C GLU A 187 -15.22 -46.21 -32.71
N LEU A 188 -15.09 -44.88 -32.70
CA LEU A 188 -13.89 -44.19 -33.20
C LEU A 188 -13.62 -42.95 -32.36
N GLU A 189 -12.67 -43.11 -31.44
CA GLU A 189 -11.84 -42.05 -30.90
C GLU A 189 -11.07 -41.38 -32.05
N ALA A 190 -11.10 -40.05 -32.12
CA ALA A 190 -10.20 -39.27 -32.95
C ALA A 190 -9.36 -38.40 -32.02
N GLN A 191 -8.12 -38.84 -31.82
CA GLN A 191 -7.01 -38.06 -31.28
C GLN A 191 -6.62 -37.01 -32.33
N GLU A 192 -6.75 -35.72 -32.00
CA GLU A 192 -6.03 -34.65 -32.68
C GLU A 192 -4.81 -34.28 -31.82
N GLU A 193 -3.69 -34.96 -32.08
CA GLU A 193 -2.36 -34.38 -31.89
C GLU A 193 -2.08 -33.51 -33.12
N GLU A 194 -1.99 -32.18 -32.94
CA GLU A 194 -1.39 -31.31 -33.94
C GLU A 194 -0.17 -30.59 -33.36
N SER A 195 0.93 -30.83 -34.06
CA SER A 195 2.33 -30.53 -33.84
C SER A 195 2.67 -29.05 -33.67
N LEU A 196 3.58 -28.79 -32.73
CA LEU A 196 4.37 -27.56 -32.64
C LEU A 196 5.47 -27.58 -33.72
N PRO A 197 5.69 -26.50 -34.49
CA PRO A 197 6.94 -26.32 -35.21
C PRO A 197 8.00 -25.73 -34.27
N ALA A 198 9.14 -26.41 -34.22
CA ALA A 198 10.39 -25.86 -33.72
C ALA A 198 10.98 -24.99 -34.84
N ASP A 199 11.15 -23.68 -34.58
CA ASP A 199 11.97 -22.81 -35.41
C ASP A 199 13.38 -22.79 -34.83
N ASP A 200 14.28 -23.45 -35.56
CA ASP A 200 15.73 -23.33 -35.47
C ASP A 200 16.15 -21.93 -35.94
N ILE A 201 16.80 -21.15 -35.07
CA ILE A 201 17.62 -20.01 -35.50
C ILE A 201 19.04 -20.26 -35.01
N ASP A 202 19.85 -20.73 -35.96
CA ASP A 202 21.31 -20.73 -35.96
C ASP A 202 21.89 -19.31 -35.97
N GLY A 203 23.01 -19.15 -35.27
CA GLY A 203 24.09 -18.20 -35.62
C GLY A 203 24.18 -16.94 -34.77
N ASP A 204 25.23 -16.82 -33.95
CA ASP A 204 26.49 -16.22 -34.42
C ASP A 204 27.49 -16.09 -33.26
N ASP A 205 28.70 -16.60 -33.51
CA ASP A 205 29.83 -16.68 -32.60
C ASP A 205 30.60 -15.34 -32.60
N GLY A 206 30.36 -14.52 -31.57
CA GLY A 206 31.09 -13.28 -31.31
C GLY A 206 32.23 -13.47 -30.31
N MET A 207 33.33 -14.06 -30.77
CA MET A 207 34.60 -14.22 -30.06
C MET A 207 35.25 -12.86 -29.74
N PHE A 208 35.46 -12.53 -28.45
CA PHE A 208 36.45 -11.52 -28.06
C PHE A 208 37.10 -11.87 -26.71
N GLU A 209 38.19 -12.63 -26.78
CA GLU A 209 39.21 -12.68 -25.73
C GLU A 209 40.09 -11.43 -25.81
N SER A 210 40.34 -10.79 -24.65
CA SER A 210 41.69 -10.42 -24.20
C SER A 210 41.68 -9.77 -22.80
N ARG A 211 41.92 -10.60 -21.78
CA ARG A 211 43.06 -10.56 -20.82
C ARG A 211 43.35 -9.29 -19.97
N PRO A 212 44.21 -9.37 -18.92
CA PRO A 212 43.81 -9.11 -17.52
C PRO A 212 44.62 -7.99 -16.84
N SER A 213 44.26 -7.63 -15.60
CA SER A 213 45.21 -6.99 -14.68
C SER A 213 44.79 -7.15 -13.23
N ASP A 214 45.67 -7.79 -12.47
CA ASP A 214 45.72 -7.90 -11.02
C ASP A 214 45.84 -6.55 -10.31
N ALA A 215 45.21 -6.42 -9.14
CA ALA A 215 45.64 -5.61 -7.98
C ALA A 215 44.62 -5.84 -6.84
N GLU A 216 44.90 -6.74 -5.90
CA GLU A 216 45.48 -6.44 -4.59
C GLU A 216 44.52 -5.80 -3.56
N ASN A 217 44.36 -6.55 -2.47
CA ASN A 217 44.37 -6.10 -1.06
C ASN A 217 43.29 -5.14 -0.56
N GLY A 218 42.36 -5.69 0.23
CA GLY A 218 41.50 -4.94 1.15
C GLY A 218 40.98 -5.84 2.26
N ALA A 219 41.79 -6.05 3.30
CA ALA A 219 41.37 -6.68 4.54
C ALA A 219 40.45 -5.72 5.31
N ASP A 220 39.14 -5.97 5.26
CA ASP A 220 38.19 -5.25 6.11
C ASP A 220 37.98 -5.98 7.44
N ASN A 221 38.47 -5.32 8.47
CA ASN A 221 38.24 -5.58 9.89
C ASN A 221 36.74 -5.70 10.16
N VAL A 222 36.31 -6.89 10.56
CA VAL A 222 35.05 -7.09 11.28
C VAL A 222 35.26 -6.53 12.69
N LEU A 223 34.90 -5.26 12.88
CA LEU A 223 34.73 -4.65 14.20
C LEU A 223 33.36 -5.08 14.72
N GLU A 224 33.38 -6.14 15.52
CA GLU A 224 32.28 -6.61 16.36
C GLU A 224 31.99 -5.53 17.42
N GLU A 225 31.07 -4.62 17.09
CA GLU A 225 30.63 -3.55 17.97
C GLU A 225 29.74 -4.13 19.07
N SER A 226 30.35 -4.39 20.23
CA SER A 226 29.72 -4.82 21.47
C SER A 226 28.56 -3.88 21.82
N LEU A 227 27.33 -4.42 21.79
CA LEU A 227 26.15 -3.78 22.36
C LEU A 227 26.22 -3.89 23.89
N ASP A 228 27.05 -3.04 24.51
CA ASP A 228 27.05 -2.87 25.96
C ASP A 228 25.70 -2.26 26.39
N ALA A 229 24.87 -3.11 27.00
CA ALA A 229 23.67 -2.68 27.70
C ALA A 229 24.06 -1.63 28.75
N PRO A 230 23.33 -0.51 28.88
CA PRO A 230 23.69 0.55 29.81
C PRO A 230 23.71 0.00 31.23
N ALA A 231 24.88 0.10 31.87
CA ALA A 231 25.08 -0.27 33.26
C ALA A 231 24.01 0.43 34.13
N PHE A 232 23.20 -0.38 34.80
CA PHE A 232 22.15 0.08 35.70
C PHE A 232 22.81 0.69 36.94
N VAL A 233 22.98 2.02 36.94
CA VAL A 233 23.55 2.73 38.09
C VAL A 233 22.54 2.73 39.23
N GLU A 234 22.69 1.81 40.18
CA GLU A 234 21.91 1.76 41.42
C GLU A 234 22.29 2.93 42.33
N ASN A 235 21.59 4.05 42.17
CA ASN A 235 21.61 5.14 43.13
C ASN A 235 20.66 4.81 44.31
N ASP A 236 21.09 3.90 45.19
CA ASP A 236 20.37 3.55 46.41
C ASP A 236 20.59 4.62 47.49
N VAL A 237 19.64 5.55 47.62
CA VAL A 237 19.59 6.48 48.76
C VAL A 237 19.02 5.76 49.98
N VAL A 238 19.92 5.28 50.85
CA VAL A 238 19.55 4.62 52.11
C VAL A 238 18.99 5.65 53.08
N THR A 239 17.66 5.62 53.29
CA THR A 239 17.03 6.40 54.37
C THR A 239 17.21 5.67 55.70
N ARG A 240 17.35 6.45 56.79
CA ARG A 240 17.69 6.00 58.16
C ARG A 240 16.71 4.97 58.80
N ALA A 241 15.63 4.61 58.11
CA ALA A 241 14.58 3.71 58.59
C ALA A 241 14.58 2.32 57.92
N GLY A 242 15.62 1.95 57.15
CA GLY A 242 15.80 0.58 56.65
C GLY A 242 14.80 0.10 55.59
N ARG A 243 13.84 0.93 55.16
CA ARG A 243 12.96 0.63 54.02
C ARG A 243 13.61 1.13 52.73
N LYS A 244 13.99 0.19 51.85
CA LYS A 244 14.42 0.44 50.47
C LYS A 244 13.23 0.99 49.67
N SER A 245 12.99 2.29 49.76
CA SER A 245 12.02 2.98 48.90
C SER A 245 12.68 3.20 47.55
N ARG A 246 12.38 2.33 46.58
CA ARG A 246 12.69 2.58 45.17
C ARG A 246 11.91 3.81 44.71
N LYS A 247 12.49 5.00 44.86
CA LYS A 247 12.00 6.20 44.17
C LYS A 247 12.22 5.91 42.69
N ARG A 248 11.19 5.42 42.00
CA ARG A 248 11.19 5.43 40.54
C ARG A 248 11.35 6.90 40.16
N ASP A 249 12.39 7.19 39.40
CA ASP A 249 12.60 8.53 38.90
C ASP A 249 11.42 8.89 38.00
N LEU A 250 10.47 9.66 38.56
CA LEU A 250 9.25 10.06 37.88
C LEU A 250 9.61 10.82 36.59
N ASN A 251 10.76 11.49 36.59
CA ASN A 251 11.27 12.25 35.45
C ASN A 251 11.68 11.34 34.28
N THR A 252 12.12 10.12 34.56
CA THR A 252 12.45 9.11 33.52
C THR A 252 11.17 8.55 32.91
N MET A 253 10.11 8.37 33.70
CA MET A 253 8.81 7.92 33.19
C MET A 253 8.10 8.99 32.34
N LEU A 254 8.28 10.27 32.66
CA LEU A 254 7.71 11.42 31.92
C LEU A 254 8.47 11.77 30.62
N ARG A 255 9.41 10.92 30.16
CA ARG A 255 10.19 11.11 28.94
C ARG A 255 9.97 10.01 27.89
N ALA A 256 9.05 9.08 28.12
CA ALA A 256 8.73 8.06 27.13
C ALA A 256 7.88 8.68 26.01
N CYS A 257 8.37 8.67 24.77
CA CYS A 257 7.60 9.04 23.59
C CYS A 257 6.55 7.97 23.28
N ASP A 258 5.59 8.27 22.39
CA ASP A 258 4.55 7.34 21.90
C ASP A 258 5.12 6.13 21.13
N CYS A 259 6.41 6.17 20.78
CA CYS A 259 7.14 5.04 20.21
C CYS A 259 7.84 4.15 21.27
N ASP A 260 7.50 4.33 22.55
CA ASP A 260 8.09 3.66 23.72
C ASP A 260 9.60 3.91 23.93
N LYS A 261 10.20 4.83 23.17
CA LYS A 261 11.60 5.24 23.35
C LYS A 261 11.70 6.45 24.26
N VAL A 262 12.70 6.44 25.15
CA VAL A 262 12.99 7.58 26.03
C VAL A 262 13.60 8.71 25.22
N VAL A 263 12.99 9.89 25.28
CA VAL A 263 13.55 11.11 24.69
C VAL A 263 14.76 11.55 25.51
N THR A 264 15.93 11.53 24.88
CA THR A 264 17.20 11.86 25.51
C THR A 264 17.39 13.37 25.65
N GLN A 265 18.23 13.81 26.58
CA GLN A 265 18.54 15.24 26.74
C GLN A 265 19.25 15.82 25.50
N LYS A 266 19.98 14.98 24.75
CA LYS A 266 20.64 15.35 23.50
C LYS A 266 19.59 15.69 22.43
N GLU A 267 18.61 14.82 22.22
CA GLU A 267 17.50 15.04 21.28
C GLU A 267 16.70 16.32 21.59
N ILE A 268 16.50 16.63 22.87
CA ILE A 268 15.86 17.89 23.30
C ILE A 268 16.70 19.11 22.91
N LYS A 269 18.02 19.05 23.09
CA LYS A 269 18.93 20.15 22.73
C LYS A 269 19.08 20.32 21.22
N ASP A 270 19.06 19.22 20.49
CA ASP A 270 19.18 19.17 19.03
C ASP A 270 17.88 19.62 18.33
N GLY A 271 16.81 19.86 19.08
CA GLY A 271 15.52 20.32 18.53
C GLY A 271 14.74 19.22 17.79
N VAL A 272 15.11 17.95 17.97
CA VAL A 272 14.43 16.78 17.38
C VAL A 272 13.35 16.19 18.28
N ALA A 273 13.11 16.82 19.45
CA ALA A 273 12.00 16.53 20.34
C ALA A 273 11.17 17.78 20.66
N ILE A 274 9.87 17.57 20.88
CA ILE A 274 8.89 18.62 21.21
C ILE A 274 8.19 18.30 22.53
N ARG A 275 7.97 19.32 23.37
CA ARG A 275 7.23 19.21 24.62
C ARG A 275 5.78 19.62 24.41
N CYS A 276 4.84 18.87 24.95
CA CYS A 276 3.44 19.31 24.97
C CYS A 276 3.27 20.56 25.85
N LYS A 277 2.63 21.62 25.33
CA LYS A 277 2.33 22.86 26.07
C LYS A 277 1.38 22.67 27.28
N TYR A 278 0.76 21.50 27.45
CA TYR A 278 -0.08 21.23 28.61
C TYR A 278 0.77 20.79 29.81
N ASP A 279 0.79 21.59 30.88
CA ASP A 279 1.67 21.41 32.04
C ASP A 279 1.55 20.07 32.77
N ARG A 280 0.44 19.34 32.53
CA ARG A 280 0.16 18.01 33.11
C ARG A 280 0.03 16.91 32.07
N CYS A 281 0.70 17.05 30.92
CA CYS A 281 0.76 15.97 29.95
C CYS A 281 1.61 14.83 30.51
N GLU A 282 1.02 13.65 30.65
CA GLU A 282 1.69 12.45 31.21
C GLU A 282 2.94 12.06 30.43
N THR A 283 2.91 12.19 29.10
CA THR A 283 4.03 11.83 28.22
C THR A 283 5.15 12.88 28.20
N GLY A 284 4.83 14.15 28.49
CA GLY A 284 5.79 15.27 28.48
C GLY A 284 6.40 15.62 27.11
N TRP A 285 7.27 14.74 26.60
CA TRP A 285 8.13 14.92 25.42
C TRP A 285 7.84 13.87 24.34
N PHE A 286 7.98 14.30 23.08
CA PHE A 286 7.76 13.46 21.91
C PHE A 286 8.87 13.71 20.87
N HIS A 287 9.29 12.69 20.14
CA HIS A 287 10.12 12.88 18.95
C HIS A 287 9.30 13.58 17.85
N LEU A 288 9.91 14.54 17.15
CA LEU A 288 9.24 15.24 16.05
C LEU A 288 8.77 14.28 14.96
N THR A 289 9.58 13.26 14.68
CA THR A 289 9.30 12.18 13.72
C THR A 289 8.04 11.40 14.10
N CYS A 290 7.87 11.06 15.38
CA CYS A 290 6.70 10.34 15.89
C CYS A 290 5.42 11.18 15.79
N MET A 291 5.54 12.50 15.92
CA MET A 291 4.41 13.42 15.79
C MET A 291 4.22 13.96 14.37
N TYR A 292 5.03 13.52 13.40
CA TYR A 292 5.00 13.99 12.01
C TYR A 292 5.12 15.52 11.90
N LEU A 293 6.05 16.10 12.67
CA LEU A 293 6.36 17.53 12.63
C LEU A 293 7.74 17.75 12.03
N ASP A 294 7.86 18.74 11.16
CA ASP A 294 9.16 19.13 10.58
C ASP A 294 9.95 20.11 11.45
N HIS A 295 9.26 20.83 12.35
CA HIS A 295 9.87 21.82 13.23
C HIS A 295 9.11 21.96 14.56
N VAL A 296 9.75 22.58 15.54
CA VAL A 296 9.18 22.81 16.87
C VAL A 296 8.23 24.01 16.84
N GLU A 297 6.93 23.76 16.96
CA GLU A 297 5.93 24.81 17.18
C GLU A 297 5.87 25.19 18.67
N ALA A 298 5.99 26.49 18.99
CA ALA A 298 6.00 26.98 20.39
C ALA A 298 4.71 26.66 21.18
N ASP A 299 3.59 26.51 20.47
CA ASP A 299 2.25 26.35 21.04
C ASP A 299 1.67 24.95 20.86
N TRP A 300 2.52 23.98 20.53
CA TRP A 300 2.11 22.63 20.19
C TRP A 300 1.47 21.88 21.37
N ARG A 301 0.44 21.10 21.05
CA ARG A 301 -0.26 20.20 21.99
C ARG A 301 -0.37 18.82 21.37
N CYS A 302 -0.04 17.78 22.13
CA CYS A 302 -0.20 16.40 21.68
C CYS A 302 -1.68 16.06 21.46
N THR A 303 -1.94 14.98 20.72
CA THR A 303 -3.27 14.49 20.34
C THR A 303 -4.24 14.39 21.53
N SER A 304 -3.76 13.95 22.70
CA SER A 304 -4.54 13.86 23.94
C SER A 304 -5.00 15.21 24.51
N HIS A 305 -4.31 16.32 24.16
CA HIS A 305 -4.58 17.66 24.69
C HIS A 305 -5.01 18.67 23.62
N VAL A 306 -5.28 18.23 22.39
CA VAL A 306 -5.88 19.10 21.37
C VAL A 306 -7.28 19.45 21.85
N ARG A 307 -7.52 20.72 22.20
CA ARG A 307 -8.87 21.18 22.53
C ARG A 307 -9.75 20.88 21.32
N PRO A 308 -10.87 20.15 21.48
CA PRO A 308 -11.81 19.99 20.39
C PRO A 308 -12.21 21.39 19.94
N PHE A 309 -12.01 21.69 18.65
CA PHE A 309 -12.44 22.95 18.07
C PHE A 309 -13.94 23.06 18.35
N LYS A 310 -14.32 23.88 19.34
CA LYS A 310 -15.71 24.24 19.55
C LYS A 310 -16.12 24.95 18.28
N LYS A 311 -16.82 24.26 17.37
CA LYS A 311 -17.42 24.88 16.19
C LYS A 311 -18.23 26.05 16.75
N ALA A 312 -17.80 27.28 16.47
CA ALA A 312 -18.52 28.46 16.89
C ALA A 312 -19.97 28.24 16.46
N LYS A 313 -20.87 28.11 17.45
CA LYS A 313 -22.28 27.87 17.20
C LYS A 313 -22.71 29.10 16.42
N ARG A 314 -22.83 28.97 15.08
CA ARG A 314 -23.30 30.05 14.21
C ARG A 314 -24.65 30.45 14.78
N GLY A 315 -24.67 31.57 15.50
CA GLY A 315 -25.89 32.11 16.07
C GLY A 315 -26.82 32.35 14.90
N GLY A 316 -27.85 31.51 14.78
CA GLY A 316 -28.98 31.81 13.93
C GLY A 316 -29.58 33.09 14.45
N ARG A 317 -29.32 34.20 13.76
CA ARG A 317 -30.20 35.37 13.85
C ARG A 317 -31.56 34.91 13.34
N ARG A 318 -32.52 34.84 14.26
CA ARG A 318 -33.94 34.81 13.92
C ARG A 318 -34.36 36.17 13.43
#